data_AF-A0AAD4N7L7-F1
#
_entry.id   AF-A0AAD4N7L7-F1
#
_cell.length_a   1.000
_cell.length_b   1.000
_cell.length_c   1.000
_cell.angle_alpha   90.00
_cell.angle_beta   90.00
_cell.angle_gamma   90.00
#
_symmetry.space_group_name_H-M   'P 1'
#
loop_
_entity.id
_entity.type
_entity.pdbx_description
1 polymer ?
#
loop_
_entity_poly.entity_id
_entity_poly.type
_entity_poly.pdbx_seq_one_letter_code
_entity_poly.pdbx_strand_id
1 'polypeptide(L)'
;MASMRVDIAKYFCNGNFAKEMLGDSIITSGFIVEKLLDSHEEFRETMERSKIKTISAKDICGTNGYTSQIYLVSLELVQESGKSIPSISVVMKAFSPQRVEVIFNNFVEGKDETGMKSHIEKMKNQMCVVHNTECDFYSQFRNVPKEIMPIPNIYYIQKCDLEIETPGIIIMGDLTESSCIAPIYEGLSVDQVNLCFCCLKNNIK
;
A
#
# COMPACT_ATOMS: atom_id res chain seq x y z
N MET A 1 23.34 0.59 -10.33
CA MET A 1 23.44 -0.89 -10.34
C MET A 1 22.41 -1.40 -11.32
N ALA A 2 22.80 -2.25 -12.28
CA ALA A 2 21.84 -2.83 -13.21
C ALA A 2 20.94 -3.80 -12.43
N SER A 3 19.63 -3.49 -12.36
CA SER A 3 18.63 -4.42 -11.86
C SER A 3 18.65 -5.66 -12.75
N MET A 4 19.18 -6.76 -12.23
CA MET A 4 18.93 -8.08 -12.79
C MET A 4 17.40 -8.23 -12.80
N ARG A 5 16.79 -8.29 -13.98
CA ARG A 5 15.35 -8.57 -14.09
C ARG A 5 15.09 -9.92 -13.45
N VAL A 6 14.63 -9.90 -12.21
CA VAL A 6 14.18 -11.09 -11.50
C VAL A 6 13.01 -11.64 -12.29
N ASP A 7 13.07 -12.91 -12.68
CA ASP A 7 11.89 -13.58 -13.24
C ASP A 7 10.86 -13.75 -12.14
N ILE A 8 9.98 -12.76 -11.99
CA ILE A 8 8.97 -12.70 -10.93
C ILE A 8 7.97 -13.84 -11.06
N ALA A 9 7.73 -14.35 -12.27
CA ALA A 9 6.75 -15.42 -12.51
C ALA A 9 7.10 -16.72 -11.77
N LYS A 10 8.39 -16.98 -11.50
CA LYS A 10 8.86 -18.20 -10.79
C LYS A 10 8.33 -18.30 -9.35
N TYR A 11 7.99 -17.16 -8.75
CA TYR A 11 7.49 -17.08 -7.38
C TYR A 11 6.01 -17.41 -7.25
N PHE A 12 5.29 -17.58 -8.36
CA PHE A 12 3.88 -17.93 -8.37
C PHE A 12 3.69 -19.40 -8.74
N CYS A 13 2.69 -20.06 -8.15
CA CYS A 13 2.25 -21.37 -8.61
C CYS A 13 1.72 -21.32 -10.05
N ASN A 14 1.07 -20.22 -10.41
CA ASN A 14 0.68 -19.88 -11.78
C ASN A 14 1.37 -18.57 -12.18
N GLY A 15 2.39 -18.65 -13.03
CA GLY A 15 3.18 -17.49 -13.46
C GLY A 15 2.37 -16.36 -14.13
N ASN A 16 1.16 -16.64 -14.62
CA ASN A 16 0.28 -15.62 -15.19
C ASN A 16 -0.20 -14.62 -14.13
N PHE A 17 -0.31 -15.02 -12.86
CA PHE A 17 -0.72 -14.15 -11.77
C PHE A 17 0.22 -12.95 -11.60
N ALA A 18 1.50 -13.07 -11.96
CA ALA A 18 2.45 -11.96 -11.91
C ALA A 18 2.03 -10.76 -12.78
N LYS A 19 1.25 -10.98 -13.83
CA LYS A 19 0.81 -9.94 -14.78
C LYS A 19 -0.59 -9.39 -14.47
N GLU A 20 -1.31 -10.02 -13.55
CA GLU A 20 -2.67 -9.58 -13.19
C GLU A 20 -2.61 -8.26 -12.42
N MET A 21 -3.56 -7.37 -12.72
CA MET A 21 -3.75 -6.12 -11.99
C MET A 21 -4.37 -6.41 -10.61
N LEU A 22 -3.94 -5.67 -9.60
CA LEU A 22 -4.51 -5.76 -8.26
C LEU A 22 -5.76 -4.90 -8.15
N GLY A 23 -6.92 -5.56 -8.07
CA GLY A 23 -8.21 -4.89 -8.02
C GLY A 23 -8.45 -4.05 -9.28
N ASP A 24 -8.90 -2.81 -9.08
CA ASP A 24 -9.05 -1.76 -10.09
C ASP A 24 -7.83 -0.83 -10.17
N SER A 25 -6.68 -1.21 -9.58
CA SER A 25 -5.47 -0.40 -9.62
C SER A 25 -4.66 -0.64 -10.91
N ILE A 26 -3.75 0.28 -11.20
CA ILE A 26 -2.79 0.20 -12.31
C ILE A 26 -1.53 -0.65 -11.99
N ILE A 27 -1.49 -1.25 -10.80
CA ILE A 27 -0.35 -2.00 -10.28
C ILE A 27 -0.61 -3.49 -10.40
N THR A 28 0.39 -4.24 -10.88
CA THR A 28 0.33 -5.69 -11.00
C THR A 28 0.74 -6.39 -9.73
N SER A 29 0.27 -7.61 -9.54
CA SER A 29 0.74 -8.53 -8.50
C SER A 29 2.26 -8.70 -8.53
N GLY A 30 2.83 -8.81 -9.73
CA GLY A 30 4.28 -8.96 -9.91
C GLY A 30 5.06 -7.75 -9.41
N PHE A 31 4.53 -6.54 -9.59
CA PHE A 31 5.14 -5.32 -9.06
C PHE A 31 5.23 -5.36 -7.53
N ILE A 32 4.15 -5.76 -6.83
CA ILE A 32 4.18 -5.88 -5.36
C ILE A 32 5.21 -6.90 -4.92
N VAL A 33 5.21 -8.08 -5.54
CA VAL A 33 6.15 -9.16 -5.18
C VAL A 33 7.59 -8.72 -5.42
N GLU A 34 7.88 -8.04 -6.53
CA GLU A 34 9.20 -7.46 -6.80
C GLU A 34 9.62 -6.52 -5.66
N LYS A 35 8.76 -5.57 -5.27
CA LYS A 35 9.12 -4.60 -4.22
C LYS A 35 9.28 -5.24 -2.84
N LEU A 36 8.52 -6.30 -2.55
CA LEU A 36 8.69 -7.05 -1.30
C LEU A 36 9.99 -7.88 -1.31
N LEU A 37 10.37 -8.49 -2.43
CA LEU A 37 11.66 -9.21 -2.53
C LEU A 37 12.86 -8.28 -2.33
N ASP A 38 12.76 -7.06 -2.84
CA ASP A 38 13.82 -6.05 -2.74
C ASP A 38 14.02 -5.55 -1.29
N SER A 39 12.94 -5.47 -0.50
CA SER A 39 12.93 -4.70 0.75
C SER A 39 12.55 -5.48 2.02
N HIS A 40 11.87 -6.63 1.90
CA HIS A 40 11.37 -7.40 3.03
C HIS A 40 12.14 -8.71 3.16
N GLU A 41 13.07 -8.75 4.11
CA GLU A 41 14.00 -9.87 4.30
C GLU A 41 13.29 -11.19 4.60
N GLU A 42 12.39 -11.21 5.59
CA GLU A 42 11.61 -12.41 5.92
C GLU A 42 10.74 -12.89 4.74
N PHE A 43 10.17 -11.97 3.95
CA PHE A 43 9.45 -12.34 2.73
C PHE A 43 10.38 -13.04 1.75
N ARG A 44 11.56 -12.46 1.48
CA ARG A 44 12.56 -13.04 0.58
C ARG A 44 12.99 -14.44 1.03
N GLU A 45 13.32 -14.62 2.30
CA GLU A 45 13.68 -15.94 2.87
C GLU A 45 12.51 -16.93 2.77
N THR A 46 11.29 -16.48 3.02
CA THR A 46 10.10 -17.33 2.91
C THR A 46 9.89 -17.80 1.46
N MET A 47 10.14 -16.93 0.48
CA MET A 47 10.02 -17.24 -0.94
C MET A 47 11.08 -18.19 -1.49
N GLU A 48 12.18 -18.45 -0.77
CA GLU A 48 13.17 -19.47 -1.15
C GLU A 48 12.63 -20.90 -1.04
N ARG A 49 11.63 -21.10 -0.17
CA ARG A 49 11.05 -22.42 0.17
C ARG A 49 9.55 -22.51 -0.08
N SER A 50 8.98 -21.50 -0.73
CA SER A 50 7.54 -21.41 -0.97
C SER A 50 7.21 -20.70 -2.28
N LYS A 51 5.94 -20.78 -2.66
CA LYS A 51 5.37 -20.08 -3.79
C LYS A 51 4.08 -19.39 -3.38
N ILE A 52 3.75 -18.32 -4.11
CA ILE A 52 2.48 -17.63 -4.00
C ILE A 52 1.43 -18.49 -4.70
N LYS A 53 0.51 -19.02 -3.90
CA LYS A 53 -0.65 -19.77 -4.38
C LYS A 53 -1.68 -18.82 -4.96
N THR A 54 -2.03 -17.79 -4.21
CA THR A 54 -2.97 -16.75 -4.61
C THR A 54 -2.50 -15.41 -4.07
N ILE A 55 -2.89 -14.35 -4.75
CA ILE A 55 -2.74 -12.97 -4.30
C ILE A 55 -4.09 -12.29 -4.48
N SER A 56 -4.51 -11.54 -3.47
CA SER A 56 -5.76 -10.81 -3.51
C SER A 56 -5.55 -9.39 -3.02
N ALA A 57 -6.36 -8.46 -3.52
CA ALA A 57 -6.38 -7.07 -3.09
C ALA A 57 -7.81 -6.69 -2.73
N LYS A 58 -8.01 -6.30 -1.47
CA LYS A 58 -9.28 -5.79 -0.97
C LYS A 58 -9.18 -4.28 -0.82
N ASP A 59 -10.02 -3.53 -1.53
CA ASP A 59 -10.15 -2.09 -1.30
C ASP A 59 -10.66 -1.84 0.13
N ILE A 60 -9.90 -1.08 0.91
CA ILE A 60 -10.21 -0.68 2.29
C ILE A 60 -10.53 0.81 2.42
N CYS A 61 -10.53 1.58 1.32
CA CYS A 61 -11.02 2.95 1.27
C CYS A 61 -12.56 3.02 1.25
N GLY A 62 -13.20 2.12 0.50
CA GLY A 62 -14.65 2.19 0.23
C GLY A 62 -15.05 3.43 -0.58
N THR A 63 -16.29 3.91 -0.42
CA THR A 63 -16.86 5.06 -1.16
C THR A 63 -16.56 6.43 -0.52
N ASN A 64 -15.64 6.49 0.44
CA ASN A 64 -15.44 7.64 1.34
C ASN A 64 -14.70 8.85 0.72
N GLY A 65 -14.68 8.99 -0.61
CA GLY A 65 -14.09 10.15 -1.28
C GLY A 65 -12.57 10.27 -1.16
N TYR A 66 -11.87 9.19 -0.81
CA TYR A 66 -10.41 9.20 -0.72
C TYR A 66 -9.75 9.40 -2.10
N THR A 67 -8.81 10.34 -2.16
CA THR A 67 -8.03 10.65 -3.37
C THR A 67 -7.00 9.57 -3.71
N SER A 68 -6.66 8.72 -2.74
CA SER A 68 -5.87 7.49 -2.95
C SER A 68 -6.77 6.26 -2.87
N GLN A 69 -6.45 5.23 -3.64
CA GLN A 69 -6.90 3.87 -3.39
C GLN A 69 -6.00 3.25 -2.32
N ILE A 70 -6.59 2.54 -1.38
CA ILE A 70 -5.83 1.79 -0.38
C ILE A 70 -6.33 0.36 -0.42
N TYR A 71 -5.42 -0.58 -0.66
CA TYR A 71 -5.71 -1.99 -0.72
C TYR A 71 -4.99 -2.72 0.41
N LEU A 72 -5.73 -3.61 1.08
CA LEU A 72 -5.13 -4.70 1.83
C LEU A 72 -4.80 -5.81 0.83
N VAL A 73 -3.51 -6.04 0.61
CA VAL A 73 -3.00 -7.08 -0.29
C VAL A 73 -2.61 -8.28 0.54
N SER A 74 -3.19 -9.44 0.25
CA SER A 74 -2.94 -10.69 0.97
C SER A 74 -2.36 -11.74 0.03
N LEU A 75 -1.22 -12.31 0.43
CA LEU A 75 -0.47 -13.33 -0.30
C LEU A 75 -0.62 -14.66 0.43
N GLU A 76 -1.34 -15.60 -0.17
CA GLU A 76 -1.43 -16.97 0.35
C GLU A 76 -0.23 -17.77 -0.17
N LEU A 77 0.51 -18.37 0.76
CA LEU A 77 1.78 -19.04 0.47
C LEU A 77 1.65 -20.56 0.66
N VAL A 78 2.38 -21.29 -0.17
CA VAL A 78 2.41 -22.75 -0.18
C VAL A 78 3.83 -23.27 -0.38
N GLN A 79 4.22 -24.29 0.38
CA GLN A 79 5.50 -24.99 0.17
C GLN A 79 5.45 -25.87 -1.08
N GLU A 80 6.61 -26.32 -1.56
CA GLU A 80 6.68 -27.28 -2.67
C GLU A 80 5.90 -28.59 -2.40
N SER A 81 5.80 -28.98 -1.12
CA SER A 81 5.00 -30.12 -0.66
C SER A 81 3.48 -29.92 -0.80
N GLY A 82 3.02 -28.73 -1.17
CA GLY A 82 1.60 -28.35 -1.22
C GLY A 82 1.02 -27.90 0.14
N LYS A 83 1.83 -27.89 1.20
CA LYS A 83 1.41 -27.43 2.54
C LYS A 83 1.30 -25.91 2.59
N SER A 84 0.15 -25.38 2.98
CA SER A 84 -0.03 -23.95 3.25
C SER A 84 0.84 -23.49 4.43
N ILE A 85 1.39 -22.28 4.32
CA ILE A 85 2.13 -21.61 5.39
C ILE A 85 1.47 -20.25 5.69
N PRO A 86 1.86 -19.55 6.78
CA PRO A 86 1.26 -18.27 7.12
C PRO A 86 1.27 -17.30 5.94
N SER A 87 0.11 -16.67 5.70
CA SER A 87 -0.05 -15.65 4.67
C SER A 87 0.68 -14.37 5.08
N ILE A 88 1.08 -13.59 4.08
CA ILE A 88 1.69 -12.28 4.29
C ILE A 88 0.71 -11.22 3.79
N SER A 89 0.46 -10.21 4.62
CA SER A 89 -0.43 -9.10 4.31
C SER A 89 0.34 -7.79 4.32
N VAL A 90 0.09 -6.95 3.32
CA VAL A 90 0.65 -5.61 3.19
C VAL A 90 -0.43 -4.63 2.77
N VAL A 91 -0.25 -3.35 3.09
CA VAL A 91 -1.11 -2.27 2.63
C VAL A 91 -0.44 -1.56 1.46
N MET A 92 -1.15 -1.47 0.34
CA MET A 92 -0.76 -0.65 -0.80
C MET A 92 -1.64 0.59 -0.85
N LYS A 93 -1.05 1.77 -0.77
CA LYS A 93 -1.69 3.05 -1.07
C LYS A 93 -1.24 3.53 -2.44
N ALA A 94 -2.18 3.76 -3.34
CA ALA A 94 -1.93 4.26 -4.70
C ALA A 94 -2.68 5.58 -4.93
N PHE A 95 -1.93 6.63 -5.25
CA PHE A 95 -2.46 7.91 -5.69
C PHE A 95 -2.27 8.04 -7.20
N SER A 96 -3.36 8.32 -7.91
CA SER A 96 -3.37 8.59 -9.34
C SER A 96 -4.06 9.94 -9.58
N PRO A 97 -3.44 10.87 -10.33
CA PRO A 97 -4.07 12.14 -10.68
C PRO A 97 -5.41 11.97 -11.41
N GLN A 98 -5.56 10.91 -12.20
CA GLN A 98 -6.79 10.57 -12.90
C GLN A 98 -7.95 10.28 -11.94
N ARG A 99 -7.67 9.77 -10.73
CA ARG A 99 -8.70 9.52 -9.70
C ARG A 99 -9.35 10.81 -9.21
N VAL A 100 -8.61 11.93 -9.21
CA VAL A 100 -9.16 13.25 -8.85
C VAL A 100 -10.26 13.65 -9.84
N GLU A 101 -10.09 13.36 -11.13
CA GLU A 101 -11.10 13.63 -12.15
C GLU A 101 -12.38 12.83 -11.91
N VAL A 102 -12.25 11.54 -11.62
CA VAL A 102 -13.39 10.65 -11.34
C VAL A 102 -14.17 11.12 -10.11
N ILE A 103 -13.46 11.47 -9.04
CA ILE A 103 -14.08 12.02 -7.82
C ILE A 103 -14.85 13.29 -8.18
N PHE A 104 -14.24 14.24 -8.87
CA PHE A 104 -14.87 15.53 -9.19
C PHE A 104 -16.06 15.42 -10.14
N ASN A 105 -15.97 14.57 -11.18
CA ASN A 105 -17.07 14.36 -12.11
C ASN A 105 -18.30 13.79 -11.41
N ASN A 106 -18.14 13.06 -10.32
CA ASN A 106 -19.25 12.54 -9.51
C ASN A 106 -19.88 13.61 -8.58
N PHE A 107 -19.18 14.72 -8.30
CA PHE A 107 -19.66 15.77 -7.38
C PHE A 107 -20.23 17.00 -8.08
N VAL A 108 -20.03 17.16 -9.39
CA VAL A 108 -20.38 18.39 -10.10
C VAL A 108 -21.34 18.11 -11.26
N GLU A 109 -22.64 18.08 -10.95
CA GLU A 109 -23.67 18.28 -11.97
C GLU A 109 -23.81 19.79 -12.26
N GLY A 110 -23.63 20.20 -13.52
CA GLY A 110 -24.15 21.48 -14.03
C GLY A 110 -23.28 22.75 -13.90
N LYS A 111 -21.94 22.68 -14.00
CA LYS A 111 -21.06 23.88 -14.05
C LYS A 111 -20.31 24.04 -15.38
N ASP A 112 -19.99 25.30 -15.72
CA ASP A 112 -19.15 25.75 -16.84
C ASP A 112 -17.83 24.95 -16.93
N GLU A 113 -17.62 24.31 -18.09
CA GLU A 113 -16.52 23.39 -18.37
C GLU A 113 -15.13 24.03 -18.17
N THR A 114 -15.01 25.34 -18.39
CA THR A 114 -13.71 26.04 -18.41
C THR A 114 -13.20 26.33 -16.99
N GLY A 115 -14.08 26.80 -16.10
CA GLY A 115 -13.76 27.02 -14.69
C GLY A 115 -13.51 25.70 -13.93
N MET A 116 -14.17 24.62 -14.38
CA MET A 116 -14.06 23.29 -13.78
C MET A 116 -12.71 22.63 -14.05
N LYS A 117 -12.18 22.70 -15.28
CA LYS A 117 -10.85 22.16 -15.62
C LYS A 117 -9.73 22.79 -14.79
N SER A 118 -9.75 24.13 -14.62
CA SER A 118 -8.75 24.82 -13.80
C SER A 118 -8.78 24.39 -12.32
N HIS A 119 -9.96 24.11 -11.77
CA HIS A 119 -10.10 23.62 -10.40
C HIS A 119 -9.58 22.19 -10.25
N ILE A 120 -9.90 21.30 -11.18
CA ILE A 120 -9.41 19.93 -11.19
C ILE A 120 -7.88 19.91 -11.22
N GLU A 121 -7.25 20.70 -12.09
CA GLU A 121 -5.78 20.78 -12.16
C GLU A 121 -5.15 21.31 -10.87
N LYS A 122 -5.72 22.35 -10.26
CA LYS A 122 -5.26 22.82 -8.94
C LYS A 122 -5.37 21.74 -7.87
N MET A 123 -6.47 20.99 -7.86
CA MET A 123 -6.68 19.92 -6.90
C MET A 123 -5.70 18.75 -7.12
N LYS A 124 -5.46 18.35 -8.36
CA LYS A 124 -4.44 17.34 -8.70
C LYS A 124 -3.07 17.72 -8.14
N ASN A 125 -2.65 18.97 -8.39
CA ASN A 125 -1.40 19.52 -7.86
C ASN A 125 -1.35 19.46 -6.32
N GLN A 126 -2.41 19.91 -5.65
CA GLN A 126 -2.48 19.87 -4.19
C GLN A 126 -2.42 18.45 -3.64
N MET A 127 -3.17 17.50 -4.22
CA MET A 127 -3.17 16.11 -3.78
C MET A 127 -1.84 15.41 -4.05
N CYS A 128 -1.18 15.73 -5.16
CA CYS A 128 0.18 15.28 -5.45
C CYS A 128 1.17 15.77 -4.37
N VAL A 129 1.11 17.05 -3.99
CA VAL A 129 1.93 17.61 -2.91
C VAL A 129 1.66 16.89 -1.58
N VAL A 130 0.40 16.62 -1.24
CA VAL A 130 0.03 15.89 -0.02
C VAL A 130 0.62 14.47 -0.01
N HIS A 131 0.43 13.71 -1.09
CA HIS A 131 1.00 12.36 -1.23
C HIS A 131 2.54 12.39 -1.15
N ASN A 132 3.18 13.35 -1.82
CA ASN A 132 4.64 13.48 -1.81
C ASN A 132 5.18 13.88 -0.44
N THR A 133 4.42 14.68 0.32
CA THR A 133 4.76 15.02 1.71
C THR A 133 4.70 13.78 2.61
N GLU A 134 3.71 12.91 2.43
CA GLU A 134 3.64 11.61 3.12
C GLU A 134 4.80 10.69 2.72
N CYS A 135 5.18 10.67 1.43
CA CYS A 135 6.36 9.96 0.96
C CYS A 135 7.65 10.48 1.62
N ASP A 136 7.78 11.79 1.75
CA ASP A 136 8.94 12.42 2.41
C ASP A 136 9.00 12.06 3.89
N PHE A 137 7.85 12.09 4.59
CA PHE A 137 7.75 11.63 5.97
C PHE A 137 8.26 10.19 6.11
N TYR A 138 7.70 9.24 5.36
CA TYR A 138 8.13 7.85 5.47
C TYR A 138 9.59 7.63 5.03
N SER A 139 10.07 8.38 4.03
CA SER A 139 11.47 8.29 3.61
C SER A 139 12.44 8.71 4.72
N GLN A 140 12.08 9.74 5.48
CA GLN A 140 12.90 10.26 6.60
C GLN A 140 12.81 9.36 7.83
N PHE A 141 11.63 8.84 8.15
CA PHE A 141 11.38 8.19 9.44
C PHE A 141 11.38 6.66 9.41
N ARG A 142 11.33 5.99 8.24
CA ARG A 142 11.21 4.51 8.15
C ARG A 142 12.25 3.70 8.93
N ASN A 143 13.44 4.28 9.17
CA ASN A 143 14.55 3.64 9.87
C ASN A 143 14.64 4.02 11.36
N VAL A 144 13.74 4.86 11.87
CA VAL A 144 13.68 5.16 13.29
C VAL A 144 13.25 3.89 14.05
N PRO A 145 13.89 3.55 15.18
CA PRO A 145 13.51 2.39 15.98
C PRO A 145 12.02 2.41 16.32
N LYS A 146 11.36 1.25 16.19
CA LYS A 146 9.89 1.14 16.34
C LYS A 146 9.43 1.43 17.77
N GLU A 147 10.33 1.29 18.74
CA GLU A 147 10.14 1.65 20.15
C GLU A 147 10.03 3.16 20.34
N ILE A 148 10.64 3.95 19.46
CA ILE A 148 10.61 5.42 19.50
C ILE A 148 9.46 5.94 18.64
N MET A 149 9.29 5.37 17.44
CA MET A 149 8.26 5.80 16.50
C MET A 149 7.56 4.58 15.88
N PRO A 150 6.34 4.23 16.36
CA PRO A 150 5.58 3.10 15.85
C PRO A 150 4.91 3.44 14.52
N ILE A 151 5.69 3.40 13.44
CA ILE A 151 5.20 3.47 12.06
C ILE A 151 5.31 2.09 11.40
N PRO A 152 4.47 1.77 10.39
CA PRO A 152 4.58 0.50 9.68
C PRO A 152 5.96 0.34 9.04
N ASN A 153 6.34 -0.91 8.77
CA ASN A 153 7.49 -1.18 7.90
C ASN A 153 7.17 -0.65 6.51
N ILE A 154 8.10 0.09 5.91
CA ILE A 154 7.89 0.71 4.59
C ILE A 154 8.72 -0.06 3.57
N TYR A 155 8.03 -0.82 2.72
CA TYR A 155 8.64 -1.68 1.71
C TYR A 155 8.94 -0.93 0.41
N TYR A 156 8.10 0.06 0.06
CA TYR A 156 8.29 0.84 -1.15
C TYR A 156 7.69 2.23 -1.03
N ILE A 157 8.35 3.22 -1.63
CA ILE A 157 7.89 4.60 -1.75
C ILE A 157 8.16 5.06 -3.17
N GLN A 158 7.14 5.63 -3.81
CA GLN A 158 7.21 6.31 -5.08
C GLN A 158 6.41 7.61 -4.98
N LYS A 159 7.11 8.71 -5.22
CA LYS A 159 6.47 10.02 -5.35
C LYS A 159 5.63 10.06 -6.63
N CYS A 160 4.53 10.78 -6.56
CA CYS A 160 3.76 11.13 -7.73
C CYS A 160 4.49 12.24 -8.50
N ASP A 161 4.53 12.12 -9.81
CA ASP A 161 5.05 13.13 -10.72
C ASP A 161 3.99 13.40 -11.80
N LEU A 162 3.52 14.65 -11.87
CA LEU A 162 2.48 15.06 -12.80
C LEU A 162 3.02 15.32 -14.21
N GLU A 163 4.31 15.61 -14.37
CA GLU A 163 4.92 15.94 -15.67
C GLU A 163 5.11 14.69 -16.52
N ILE A 164 5.54 13.60 -15.88
CA ILE A 164 5.73 12.29 -16.52
C ILE A 164 4.65 11.27 -16.15
N GLU A 165 3.51 11.77 -15.63
CA GLU A 165 2.31 11.00 -15.27
C GLU A 165 2.57 9.75 -14.43
N THR A 166 3.55 9.83 -13.52
CA THR A 166 3.91 8.72 -12.65
C THR A 166 3.01 8.71 -11.41
N PRO A 167 2.34 7.58 -11.10
CA PRO A 167 1.48 7.49 -9.92
C PRO A 167 2.30 7.52 -8.63
N GLY A 168 1.69 8.00 -7.56
CA GLY A 168 2.24 7.90 -6.22
C GLY A 168 1.93 6.53 -5.60
N ILE A 169 2.91 5.85 -5.02
CA ILE A 169 2.72 4.52 -4.43
C ILE A 169 3.44 4.44 -3.09
N ILE A 170 2.77 3.89 -2.08
CA ILE A 170 3.39 3.48 -0.82
C ILE A 170 2.98 2.03 -0.56
N ILE A 171 3.95 1.15 -0.32
CA ILE A 171 3.72 -0.22 0.14
C ILE A 171 4.27 -0.34 1.55
N MET A 172 3.43 -0.75 2.49
CA MET A 172 3.76 -0.79 3.91
C MET A 172 3.17 -2.01 4.62
N GLY A 173 3.69 -2.33 5.80
CA GLY A 173 3.20 -3.41 6.65
C GLY A 173 1.74 -3.22 7.03
N ASP A 174 0.98 -4.31 7.05
CA ASP A 174 -0.37 -4.33 7.58
C ASP A 174 -0.35 -4.24 9.11
N LEU A 175 -1.04 -3.25 9.67
CA LEU A 175 -1.16 -3.03 11.10
C LEU A 175 -2.56 -3.38 11.64
N THR A 176 -3.43 -3.98 10.83
CA THR A 176 -4.85 -4.21 11.18
C THR A 176 -4.98 -4.98 12.49
N GLU A 177 -4.20 -6.04 12.70
CA GLU A 177 -4.21 -6.84 13.94
C GLU A 177 -3.65 -6.10 15.16
N SER A 178 -2.94 -5.00 14.94
CA SER A 178 -2.29 -4.17 15.97
C SER A 178 -2.89 -2.77 16.12
N SER A 179 -4.02 -2.52 15.47
CA SER A 179 -4.66 -1.20 15.44
C SER A 179 -5.95 -1.19 16.26
N CYS A 180 -6.28 -0.04 16.84
CA CYS A 180 -7.62 0.21 17.37
C CYS A 180 -8.18 1.50 16.77
N ILE A 181 -9.49 1.51 16.54
CA ILE A 181 -10.21 2.71 16.11
C ILE A 181 -10.77 3.37 17.36
N ALA A 182 -10.43 4.63 17.56
CA ALA A 182 -10.98 5.46 18.61
C ALA A 182 -11.64 6.70 17.98
N PRO A 183 -12.94 6.91 18.21
CA PRO A 183 -13.59 8.15 17.78
C PRO A 183 -12.91 9.36 18.43
N ILE A 184 -12.78 10.47 17.69
CA ILE A 184 -12.08 11.69 18.18
C ILE A 184 -12.75 12.27 19.46
N TYR A 185 -14.03 11.99 19.66
CA TYR A 185 -14.80 12.45 20.82
C TYR A 185 -14.74 11.48 22.02
N GLU A 186 -14.05 10.34 21.90
CA GLU A 186 -13.88 9.36 22.97
C GLU A 186 -12.40 9.26 23.38
N GLY A 187 -12.17 9.06 24.69
CA GLY A 187 -10.85 8.67 25.18
C GLY A 187 -10.57 7.19 24.91
N LEU A 188 -9.30 6.82 24.82
CA LEU A 188 -8.91 5.40 24.70
C LEU A 188 -9.24 4.64 25.98
N SER A 189 -9.88 3.48 25.85
CA SER A 189 -10.05 2.55 26.96
C SER A 189 -8.71 1.96 27.40
N VAL A 190 -8.63 1.47 28.64
CA VAL A 190 -7.43 0.77 29.15
C VAL A 190 -7.06 -0.42 28.25
N ASP A 191 -8.06 -1.12 27.72
CA ASP A 191 -7.84 -2.25 26.80
C ASP A 191 -7.28 -1.79 25.45
N GLN A 192 -7.77 -0.68 24.90
CA GLN A 192 -7.22 -0.10 23.66
C GLN A 192 -5.78 0.39 23.86
N VAL A 193 -5.50 1.01 25.00
CA VAL A 193 -4.14 1.40 25.40
C VAL A 193 -3.24 0.17 25.50
N ASN A 194 -3.68 -0.88 26.17
CA ASN A 194 -2.92 -2.12 26.34
C ASN A 194 -2.70 -2.85 25.01
N LEU A 195 -3.68 -2.86 24.10
CA LEU A 195 -3.53 -3.42 22.75
C LEU A 195 -2.42 -2.71 21.98
N CYS A 196 -2.44 -1.37 21.96
CA CYS A 196 -1.40 -0.57 21.31
C CYS A 196 -0.01 -0.79 21.92
N PHE A 197 0.10 -0.93 23.25
CA PHE A 197 1.38 -1.18 23.93
C PHE A 197 1.89 -2.63 23.83
N CYS A 198 1.01 -3.62 23.75
CA CYS A 198 1.41 -5.02 23.55
C CYS A 198 1.94 -5.25 22.12
N CYS A 199 1.37 -4.58 21.12
CA CYS A 199 1.86 -4.64 19.75
C CYS A 199 3.22 -3.94 19.56
N LEU A 200 3.49 -2.89 20.33
CA LEU A 200 4.84 -2.31 20.45
C LEU A 200 5.86 -3.32 20.96
N LYS A 201 5.50 -4.22 21.88
CA LYS A 201 6.43 -5.22 22.43
C LYS A 201 6.66 -6.44 21.53
N ASN A 202 5.66 -6.83 20.73
CA ASN A 202 5.76 -8.01 19.86
C ASN A 202 6.39 -7.74 18.48
N ASN A 203 6.46 -6.47 18.05
CA ASN A 203 7.22 -6.03 16.86
C ASN A 203 8.70 -5.72 17.17
N ILE A 204 9.14 -5.96 18.41
CA ILE A 204 10.55 -5.92 18.84
C ILE A 204 11.05 -7.37 18.87
N LYS A 205 11.45 -7.90 17.72
CA LYS A 205 12.27 -9.11 17.64
C LYS A 205 13.36 -8.90 16.60
#